data_AF-A0A7S3M532-F1
#
_entry.id   AF-A0A7S3M532-F1
#
_cell.length_a   1.000
_cell.length_b   1.000
_cell.length_c   1.000
_cell.angle_alpha   90.00
_cell.angle_beta   90.00
_cell.angle_gamma   90.00
#
_symmetry.space_group_name_H-M   'P 1'
#
loop_
_entity.id
_entity.type
_entity.pdbx_description
1 polymer ?
#
loop_
_entity_poly.entity_id
_entity_poly.type
_entity_poly.pdbx_seq_one_letter_code
_entity_poly.pdbx_strand_id
1 'polypeptide(L)'
;EDVDLVINLMQPNSKMQRKFYQRKDNGMNYKDVSYPNIQLIILGPDGKVALKRTGKKRCISGELSLVGGAGVFRVFALSLDGRGDEFTLRCYVKDGSVTLAQIPGATIADVTKAITG
;
A
#
# COMPACT_ATOMS: atom_id res chain seq x y z
N GLU A 1 22.09 13.53 7.82
CA GLU A 1 20.87 14.36 7.80
C GLU A 1 19.69 13.42 7.74
N ASP A 2 18.63 13.73 8.48
CA ASP A 2 17.40 12.95 8.46
C ASP A 2 16.56 13.40 7.26
N VAL A 3 16.02 12.43 6.53
CA VAL A 3 15.34 12.69 5.26
C VAL A 3 13.96 12.06 5.32
N ASP A 4 12.91 12.80 4.95
CA ASP A 4 11.54 12.32 5.05
C ASP A 4 11.08 11.65 3.75
N LEU A 5 10.73 10.37 3.86
CA LEU A 5 10.12 9.57 2.82
C LEU A 5 8.60 9.67 2.91
N VAL A 6 7.96 10.10 1.83
CA VAL A 6 6.51 10.03 1.70
C VAL A 6 6.14 8.95 0.70
N ILE A 7 5.26 8.05 1.11
CA ILE A 7 4.78 6.97 0.28
C ILE A 7 3.26 6.94 0.22
N ASN A 8 2.73 6.61 -0.96
CA ASN A 8 1.30 6.55 -1.22
C ASN A 8 0.99 5.24 -1.93
N LEU A 9 0.12 4.44 -1.33
CA LEU A 9 -0.48 3.27 -1.96
C LEU A 9 -1.88 3.64 -2.43
N MET A 10 -2.08 3.63 -3.75
CA MET A 10 -3.31 4.06 -4.39
C MET A 10 -3.99 2.90 -5.10
N GLN A 11 -5.30 2.81 -4.92
CA GLN A 11 -6.19 1.95 -5.67
C GLN A 11 -6.79 2.74 -6.84
N PRO A 12 -7.17 2.06 -7.92
CA PRO A 12 -7.99 2.66 -8.95
C PRO A 12 -9.27 3.28 -8.40
N ASN A 13 -9.82 4.26 -9.11
CA ASN A 13 -11.03 4.91 -8.68
C ASN A 13 -12.24 3.97 -8.84
N SER A 14 -12.73 3.40 -7.72
CA SER A 14 -13.88 2.48 -7.68
C SER A 14 -15.13 3.06 -8.37
N LYS A 15 -15.29 4.39 -8.33
CA LYS A 15 -16.39 5.08 -9.02
C LYS A 15 -16.29 5.02 -10.53
N MET A 16 -15.08 4.90 -11.10
CA MET A 16 -14.86 4.86 -12.55
C MET A 16 -14.80 3.44 -13.12
N GLN A 17 -14.30 2.46 -12.38
CA GLN A 17 -14.01 1.12 -12.93
C GLN A 17 -15.15 0.10 -12.84
N ARG A 18 -16.15 0.28 -11.97
CA ARG A 18 -17.13 -0.78 -11.69
C ARG A 18 -18.44 -0.65 -12.47
N LYS A 19 -18.95 -1.81 -12.91
CA LYS A 19 -20.20 -2.00 -13.66
C LYS A 19 -21.41 -1.97 -12.72
N PHE A 20 -22.54 -1.47 -13.20
CA PHE A 20 -23.81 -1.57 -12.50
C PHE A 20 -24.25 -3.04 -12.42
N TYR A 21 -24.89 -3.42 -11.32
CA TYR A 21 -25.61 -4.68 -11.22
C TYR A 21 -26.98 -4.44 -10.62
N GLN A 22 -27.95 -5.26 -11.02
CA GLN A 22 -29.27 -5.26 -10.40
C GLN A 22 -29.22 -6.04 -9.09
N ARG A 23 -29.74 -5.45 -8.03
CA ARG A 23 -29.87 -6.18 -6.76
C ARG A 23 -31.01 -7.19 -6.86
N LYS A 24 -30.80 -8.37 -6.26
CA LYS A 24 -31.77 -9.48 -6.29
C LYS A 24 -33.01 -9.22 -5.42
N ASP A 25 -32.91 -8.32 -4.45
CA ASP A 25 -33.95 -8.02 -3.46
C ASP A 25 -35.02 -7.05 -3.96
N ASN A 26 -34.63 -6.02 -4.73
CA ASN A 26 -35.54 -4.96 -5.16
C ASN A 26 -35.42 -4.58 -6.64
N GLY A 27 -34.58 -5.27 -7.42
CA GLY A 27 -34.39 -5.02 -8.86
C GLY A 27 -33.71 -3.69 -9.19
N MET A 28 -33.33 -2.89 -8.19
CA MET A 28 -32.71 -1.58 -8.40
C MET A 28 -31.27 -1.73 -8.88
N ASN A 29 -30.86 -0.83 -9.78
CA ASN A 29 -29.48 -0.72 -10.21
C ASN A 29 -28.63 -0.17 -9.05
N TYR A 30 -27.66 -0.94 -8.60
CA TYR A 30 -26.72 -0.53 -7.58
C TYR A 30 -25.30 -0.55 -8.13
N LYS A 31 -24.49 0.39 -7.61
CA LYS A 31 -23.08 0.49 -7.90
C LYS A 31 -22.30 0.41 -6.59
N ASP A 32 -21.61 -0.72 -6.36
CA ASP A 32 -20.73 -0.87 -5.21
C ASP A 32 -19.48 0.01 -5.39
N VAL A 33 -19.44 1.10 -4.63
CA VAL A 33 -18.33 2.07 -4.61
C VAL A 33 -17.35 1.82 -3.47
N SER A 34 -17.53 0.75 -2.68
CA SER A 34 -16.62 0.42 -1.58
C SER A 34 -15.22 0.08 -2.09
N TYR A 35 -14.22 0.60 -1.39
CA TYR A 35 -12.83 0.28 -1.65
C TYR A 35 -12.43 -1.02 -0.95
N PRO A 36 -11.64 -1.88 -1.61
CA PRO A 36 -10.94 -2.99 -0.96
C PRO A 36 -10.13 -2.56 0.26
N ASN A 37 -9.98 -3.47 1.21
CA ASN A 37 -9.12 -3.27 2.36
C ASN A 37 -7.65 -3.50 1.98
N ILE A 38 -6.91 -2.42 1.80
CA ILE A 38 -5.49 -2.47 1.45
C ILE A 38 -4.60 -2.20 2.65
N GLN A 39 -3.38 -2.71 2.57
CA GLN A 39 -2.37 -2.51 3.59
C GLN A 39 -1.03 -2.15 2.94
N LEU A 40 -0.42 -1.09 3.48
CA LEU A 40 0.91 -0.61 3.15
C LEU A 40 1.84 -0.95 4.32
N ILE A 41 2.92 -1.67 4.02
CA ILE A 41 3.97 -2.00 4.98
C ILE A 41 5.32 -1.56 4.42
N ILE A 42 6.12 -0.89 5.23
CA ILE A 42 7.52 -0.60 4.94
C ILE A 42 8.37 -1.33 5.97
N LEU A 43 9.30 -2.16 5.50
CA LEU A 43 10.35 -2.75 6.33
C LEU A 43 11.62 -1.91 6.21
N GLY A 44 12.25 -1.65 7.35
CA GLY A 44 13.56 -1.03 7.44
C GLY A 44 14.68 -1.95 6.96
N PRO A 45 15.91 -1.42 6.81
CA PRO A 45 17.10 -2.21 6.48
C PRO A 45 17.42 -3.30 7.52
N ASP A 46 16.97 -3.11 8.76
CA ASP A 46 17.06 -4.06 9.86
C ASP A 46 16.02 -5.19 9.79
N GLY A 47 15.14 -5.16 8.79
CA GLY A 47 14.05 -6.12 8.61
C GLY A 47 12.84 -5.88 9.50
N LYS A 48 12.82 -4.81 10.33
CA LYS A 48 11.70 -4.49 11.20
C LYS A 48 10.67 -3.62 10.50
N VAL A 49 9.43 -3.64 10.99
CA VAL A 49 8.37 -2.78 10.47
C VAL A 49 8.63 -1.32 10.83
N ALA A 50 8.98 -0.51 9.82
CA ALA A 50 9.16 0.92 9.97
C ALA A 50 7.82 1.68 9.84
N LEU A 51 6.92 1.20 8.98
CA LEU A 51 5.59 1.78 8.80
C LEU A 51 4.58 0.67 8.48
N LYS A 52 3.39 0.76 9.10
CA LYS A 52 2.22 -0.05 8.75
C LYS A 52 0.97 0.82 8.74
N ARG A 53 0.22 0.75 7.64
CA ARG A 53 -1.07 1.45 7.48
C ARG A 53 -2.07 0.53 6.78
N THR A 54 -3.34 0.63 7.14
CA THR A 54 -4.40 -0.25 6.61
C THR A 54 -5.71 0.52 6.50
N GLY A 55 -6.53 0.21 5.50
CA GLY A 55 -7.83 0.83 5.37
C GLY A 55 -8.55 0.54 4.05
N LYS A 56 -9.87 0.78 4.09
CA LYS A 56 -10.79 0.70 2.94
C LYS A 56 -10.93 2.05 2.24
N LYS A 57 -9.80 2.62 1.80
CA LYS A 57 -9.74 3.94 1.15
C LYS A 57 -9.05 3.84 -0.20
N ARG A 58 -9.35 4.77 -1.11
CA ARG A 58 -8.65 4.89 -2.39
C ARG A 58 -7.14 5.02 -2.21
N CYS A 59 -6.70 5.79 -1.22
CA CYS A 59 -5.29 6.06 -0.99
C CYS A 59 -4.99 5.87 0.50
N ILE A 60 -3.87 5.22 0.76
CA ILE A 60 -3.22 5.18 2.08
C ILE A 60 -1.84 5.79 1.91
N SER A 61 -1.56 6.80 2.73
CA SER A 61 -0.27 7.48 2.76
C SER A 61 0.44 7.25 4.08
N GLY A 62 1.75 7.41 4.06
CA GLY A 62 2.56 7.50 5.26
C GLY A 62 3.84 8.26 5.00
N GLU A 63 4.34 8.84 6.08
CA GLU A 63 5.60 9.57 6.12
C GLU A 63 6.51 8.88 7.12
N LEU A 64 7.78 8.71 6.74
CA LEU A 64 8.79 8.00 7.50
C LEU A 64 10.10 8.81 7.44
N SER A 65 10.62 9.20 8.59
CA SER A 65 11.94 9.80 8.69
C SER A 65 13.02 8.73 8.59
N LEU A 66 13.90 8.85 7.61
CA LEU A 66 14.99 7.93 7.32
C LEU A 66 16.24 8.37 8.09
N VAL A 67 16.32 7.97 9.36
CA VAL A 67 17.46 8.31 10.23
C VAL A 67 18.73 7.69 9.66
N GLY A 68 19.69 8.54 9.30
CA GLY A 68 20.97 8.13 8.69
C GLY A 68 20.96 7.93 7.17
N GLY A 69 19.82 8.13 6.49
CA GLY A 69 19.68 8.27 5.02
C GLY A 69 20.08 7.07 4.13
N ALA A 70 20.79 6.08 4.66
CA ALA A 70 21.36 4.97 3.91
C ALA A 70 20.66 3.65 4.21
N GLY A 71 20.17 2.97 3.17
CA GLY A 71 19.70 1.60 3.29
C GLY A 71 18.63 1.22 2.28
N VAL A 72 18.38 -0.08 2.18
CA VAL A 72 17.31 -0.63 1.34
C VAL A 72 16.07 -0.84 2.20
N PHE A 73 15.04 -0.06 1.92
CA PHE A 73 13.71 -0.26 2.50
C PHE A 73 12.87 -1.13 1.57
N ARG A 74 12.06 -2.02 2.14
CA ARG A 74 11.16 -2.89 1.36
C ARG A 74 9.74 -2.45 1.56
N VAL A 75 9.03 -2.22 0.45
CA VAL A 75 7.64 -1.80 0.48
C VAL A 75 6.75 -2.95 0.03
N PHE A 76 5.73 -3.25 0.84
CA PHE A 76 4.72 -4.25 0.53
C PHE A 76 3.36 -3.58 0.42
N ALA A 77 2.65 -3.90 -0.66
CA ALA A 77 1.28 -3.51 -0.93
C ALA A 77 0.41 -4.77 -0.93
N LEU A 78 -0.50 -4.88 0.04
CA LEU A 78 -1.30 -6.07 0.25
C LEU A 78 -2.79 -5.79 0.12
N SER A 79 -3.52 -6.73 -0.47
CA SER A 79 -4.98 -6.79 -0.56
C SER A 79 -5.49 -7.77 0.49
N LEU A 80 -6.00 -7.27 1.62
CA LEU A 80 -6.33 -8.14 2.76
C LEU A 80 -7.63 -8.93 2.57
N ASP A 81 -8.52 -8.43 1.72
CA ASP A 81 -9.81 -9.06 1.42
C ASP A 81 -9.85 -9.71 0.02
N GLY A 82 -8.71 -9.72 -0.69
CA GLY A 82 -8.59 -10.27 -2.04
C GLY A 82 -9.36 -9.48 -3.10
N ARG A 83 -9.92 -8.30 -2.78
CA ARG A 83 -10.73 -7.51 -3.72
C ARG A 83 -9.94 -6.44 -4.49
N GLY A 84 -8.73 -6.11 -4.02
CA GLY A 84 -7.79 -5.26 -4.73
C GLY A 84 -6.94 -6.08 -5.70
N ASP A 85 -6.80 -5.57 -6.93
CA ASP A 85 -6.15 -6.24 -8.06
C ASP A 85 -4.95 -5.42 -8.56
N GLU A 86 -5.18 -4.12 -8.82
CA GLU A 86 -4.14 -3.18 -9.23
C GLU A 86 -3.88 -2.12 -8.16
N PHE A 87 -2.60 -1.81 -7.94
CA PHE A 87 -2.18 -0.72 -7.08
C PHE A 87 -1.13 0.16 -7.76
N THR A 88 -1.18 1.45 -7.50
CA THR A 88 -0.11 2.38 -7.84
C THR A 88 0.61 2.78 -6.56
N LEU A 89 1.92 2.53 -6.52
CA LEU A 89 2.79 3.02 -5.47
C LEU A 89 3.47 4.30 -5.95
N ARG A 90 3.36 5.37 -5.17
CA ARG A 90 4.09 6.61 -5.41
C ARG A 90 4.97 6.92 -4.22
N CYS A 91 6.23 7.22 -4.48
CA CYS A 91 7.24 7.47 -3.48
C CYS A 91 7.97 8.78 -3.84
N TYR A 92 8.21 9.62 -2.84
CA TYR A 92 9.09 10.78 -2.97
C TYR A 92 9.79 11.06 -1.65
N VAL A 93 10.92 11.74 -1.73
CA VAL A 93 11.76 12.08 -0.57
C VAL A 93 11.90 13.61 -0.53
N LYS A 94 11.75 14.20 0.64
CA LYS A 94 12.04 15.63 0.85
C LYS A 94 13.55 15.78 1.03
N ASP A 95 14.19 16.67 0.26
CA ASP A 95 15.62 16.98 0.40
C ASP A 95 16.56 15.78 0.17
N GLY A 96 16.18 14.87 -0.73
CA GLY A 96 17.01 13.71 -1.09
C GLY A 96 16.58 13.04 -2.39
N SER A 97 17.17 11.87 -2.66
CA SER A 97 16.82 11.03 -3.79
C SER A 97 16.48 9.61 -3.34
N VAL A 98 15.60 8.95 -4.09
CA VAL A 98 15.25 7.55 -3.87
C VAL A 98 15.04 6.88 -5.21
N THR A 99 15.42 5.61 -5.28
CA THR A 99 15.13 4.75 -6.42
C THR A 99 14.12 3.69 -5.97
N LEU A 100 13.03 3.56 -6.72
CA LEU A 100 12.07 2.49 -6.51
C LEU A 100 12.35 1.38 -7.53
N ALA A 101 12.60 0.16 -7.04
CA ALA A 101 12.81 -1.00 -7.87
C ALA A 101 11.96 -2.17 -7.35
N GLN A 102 11.43 -2.98 -8.27
CA GLN A 102 10.76 -4.22 -7.92
C GLN A 102 11.79 -5.23 -7.43
N ILE A 103 11.47 -5.94 -6.34
CA ILE A 103 12.29 -7.04 -5.81
C ILE A 103 11.66 -8.36 -6.26
N PRO A 104 12.25 -9.09 -7.22
CA PRO A 104 11.73 -10.38 -7.65
C PRO A 104 11.73 -11.40 -6.51
N GLY A 105 10.68 -12.22 -6.42
CA GLY A 105 10.59 -13.29 -5.42
C GLY A 105 10.34 -12.83 -3.98
N ALA A 106 10.07 -11.54 -3.74
CA ALA A 106 9.60 -11.08 -2.44
C ALA A 106 8.27 -11.76 -2.07
N THR A 107 8.15 -12.26 -0.84
CA THR A 107 6.96 -13.02 -0.41
C THR A 107 6.33 -12.41 0.82
N ILE A 108 5.08 -12.79 1.08
CA ILE A 108 4.40 -12.38 2.32
C ILE A 108 5.08 -12.96 3.58
N ALA A 109 5.90 -14.01 3.45
CA ALA A 109 6.65 -14.56 4.58
C ALA A 109 7.65 -13.55 5.17
N ASP A 110 8.22 -12.67 4.35
CA ASP A 110 9.09 -11.59 4.80
C ASP A 110 8.35 -10.65 5.76
N VAL A 111 7.09 -10.35 5.44
CA VAL A 111 6.22 -9.51 6.25
C VAL A 111 5.80 -10.24 7.52
N THR A 112 5.40 -11.51 7.43
CA THR A 112 4.98 -12.29 8.59
C THR A 112 6.11 -12.36 9.62
N LYS A 113 7.33 -12.69 9.17
CA LYS A 113 8.52 -12.75 10.03
C LYS A 113 8.78 -11.42 10.75
N ALA A 114 8.64 -10.30 10.04
CA ALA A 114 8.85 -8.96 10.59
C ALA A 114 7.76 -8.50 11.58
N ILE A 115 6.57 -9.09 11.53
CA ILE A 115 5.45 -8.77 12.45
C ILE A 115 5.47 -9.66 13.69
N THR A 116 5.88 -10.92 13.55
CA THR A 116 5.83 -11.92 14.64
C THR A 116 7.13 -12.07 15.43
N GLY A 117 8.26 -11.66 14.86
CA GLY A 117 9.58 -11.69 15.50
C GLY A 117 9.97 -10.35 16.08
#